data_AF-A0AAW5I1B0-F1
#
_entry.id   AF-A0AAW5I1B0-F1
#
_cell.length_a   1.000
_cell.length_b   1.000
_cell.length_c   1.000
_cell.angle_alpha   90.00
_cell.angle_beta   90.00
_cell.angle_gamma   90.00
#
_symmetry.space_group_name_H-M   'P 1'
#
loop_
_entity.id
_entity.type
_entity.pdbx_description
1 polymer ?
#
loop_
_entity_poly.entity_id
_entity_poly.type
_entity_poly.pdbx_seq_one_letter_code
_entity_poly.pdbx_strand_id
1 'polypeptide(L)'
;KPTDNPVNESLNGWIKEELFIDFKIETCNSREEFEEALDAYVDYYNEKRPCYAIGYDTPNNYRKRFYKGELPRMDTFGKREANATPKFVTERKKMAGNEKNKE
;
A
#
# COMPACT_ATOMS: atom_id res chain seq x y z
N LYS A 1 -12.51 -11.37 -1.53
CA LYS A 1 -12.16 -10.02 -1.02
C LYS A 1 -11.07 -9.40 -1.91
N PRO A 2 -11.29 -8.33 -2.70
CA PRO A 2 -10.20 -7.43 -3.05
C PRO A 2 -10.18 -6.37 -1.94
N THR A 3 -9.49 -6.65 -0.82
CA THR A 3 -9.63 -5.89 0.44
C THR A 3 -8.30 -5.24 0.78
N ASP A 4 -7.74 -4.54 -0.20
CA ASP A 4 -6.54 -3.74 -0.02
C ASP A 4 -6.91 -2.25 0.11
N ASN A 5 -8.15 -1.84 -0.26
CA ASN A 5 -8.59 -0.43 -0.18
C ASN A 5 -8.55 0.14 1.24
N PRO A 6 -9.09 -0.52 2.29
CA PRO A 6 -9.01 0.03 3.64
C PRO A 6 -7.56 0.12 4.14
N VAL A 7 -6.73 -0.86 3.79
CA VAL A 7 -5.30 -0.88 4.18
C VAL A 7 -4.54 0.26 3.50
N ASN A 8 -4.79 0.50 2.22
CA ASN A 8 -4.17 1.58 1.46
C ASN A 8 -4.64 2.95 1.95
N GLU A 9 -5.92 3.10 2.29
CA GLU A 9 -6.47 4.32 2.89
C GLU A 9 -5.82 4.62 4.25
N SER A 10 -5.69 3.61 5.12
CA SER A 10 -5.00 3.77 6.40
C SER A 10 -3.52 4.14 6.22
N LEU A 11 -2.83 3.50 5.27
CA LEU A 11 -1.43 3.83 4.96
C LEU A 11 -1.27 5.29 4.51
N ASN A 12 -2.14 5.74 3.61
CA ASN A 12 -2.15 7.14 3.17
C ASN A 12 -2.49 8.11 4.31
N GLY A 13 -3.34 7.71 5.25
CA GLY A 13 -3.63 8.48 6.46
C GLY A 13 -2.39 8.65 7.32
N TRP A 14 -1.68 7.57 7.63
CA TRP A 14 -0.45 7.61 8.42
C TRP A 14 0.66 8.43 7.77
N ILE A 15 0.85 8.31 6.45
CA ILE A 15 1.83 9.14 5.72
C ILE A 15 1.54 10.63 5.92
N LYS A 16 0.27 11.04 5.82
CA LYS A 16 -0.12 12.44 6.01
C LYS A 16 0.09 12.91 7.45
N GLU A 17 -0.25 12.07 8.43
CA GLU A 17 -0.02 12.39 9.85
C GLU A 17 1.46 12.56 10.16
N GLU A 18 2.32 11.64 9.69
CA GLU A 18 3.77 11.72 9.86
C GLU A 18 4.35 12.97 9.18
N LEU A 19 3.93 13.28 7.94
CA LEU A 19 4.36 14.50 7.24
C LEU A 19 3.99 15.79 7.98
N PHE A 20 2.83 15.81 8.64
CA PHE A 20 2.37 16.96 9.40
C PHE A 20 3.11 17.09 10.74
N ILE A 21 3.21 16.00 11.50
CA ILE A 21 3.76 16.06 12.87
C ILE A 21 5.29 16.13 12.86
N ASP A 22 5.95 15.26 12.09
CA ASP A 22 7.41 15.08 12.16
C ASP A 22 8.14 15.98 11.15
N PHE A 23 7.57 16.15 9.95
CA PHE A 23 8.19 16.91 8.86
C PHE A 23 7.65 18.34 8.73
N LYS A 24 6.63 18.69 9.52
CA LYS A 24 6.08 20.05 9.64
C LYS A 24 5.73 20.70 8.31
N ILE A 25 5.15 19.90 7.41
CA ILE A 25 4.85 20.31 6.03
C ILE A 25 3.89 21.51 5.96
N GLU A 26 3.13 21.77 7.02
CA GLU A 26 2.25 22.92 7.18
C GLU A 26 3.00 24.25 7.43
N THR A 27 4.27 24.17 7.81
CA THR A 27 5.11 25.35 8.07
C THR A 27 5.93 25.78 6.86
N CYS A 28 5.95 24.97 5.79
CA CYS A 28 6.62 25.29 4.53
C CYS A 28 5.96 26.51 3.87
N ASN A 29 6.76 27.53 3.55
CA ASN A 29 6.30 28.79 2.95
C ASN A 29 6.69 28.92 1.47
N SER A 30 7.47 27.97 0.96
CA SER A 30 7.90 27.91 -0.44
C SER A 30 7.67 26.51 -1.01
N ARG A 31 7.72 26.42 -2.35
CA ARG A 31 7.61 25.14 -3.04
C ARG A 31 8.83 24.27 -2.76
N GLU A 32 10.01 24.89 -2.71
CA GLU A 32 11.29 24.25 -2.46
C GLU A 32 11.30 23.59 -1.08
N GLU A 33 10.88 24.32 -0.02
CA GLU A 33 10.78 23.77 1.34
C GLU A 33 9.81 22.57 1.41
N PHE A 34 8.72 22.63 0.65
CA PHE A 34 7.74 21.55 0.59
C PHE A 34 8.30 20.31 -0.11
N GLU A 35 9.01 20.49 -1.24
CA GLU A 35 9.70 19.41 -1.96
C GLU A 35 10.78 18.77 -1.07
N GLU A 36 11.57 19.57 -0.35
CA GLU A 36 12.58 19.08 0.61
C GLU A 36 11.96 18.26 1.75
N ALA A 37 10.82 18.68 2.29
CA ALA A 37 10.11 17.92 3.34
C ALA A 37 9.63 16.55 2.82
N LEU A 38 9.14 16.49 1.58
CA LEU A 38 8.75 15.23 0.95
C LEU A 38 9.93 14.31 0.68
N ASP A 39 11.04 14.84 0.17
CA ASP A 39 12.26 14.07 -0.08
C ASP A 39 12.82 13.51 1.23
N ALA A 40 12.87 14.33 2.28
CA ALA A 40 13.28 13.90 3.61
C ALA A 40 12.38 12.77 4.16
N TYR A 41 11.07 12.85 3.93
CA TYR A 41 10.13 11.79 4.32
C TYR A 41 10.37 10.50 3.56
N VAL A 42 10.54 10.57 2.24
CA VAL A 42 10.81 9.42 1.38
C VAL A 42 12.10 8.71 1.80
N ASP A 43 13.15 9.47 2.08
CA ASP A 43 14.42 8.95 2.59
C ASP A 43 14.25 8.28 3.95
N TYR A 44 13.53 8.92 4.88
CA TYR A 44 13.24 8.33 6.18
C TYR A 44 12.46 7.01 6.03
N TYR A 45 11.37 7.01 5.26
CA TYR A 45 10.52 5.85 5.09
C TYR A 45 11.30 4.67 4.50
N ASN A 46 12.13 4.92 3.47
CA ASN A 46 12.79 3.86 2.73
C ASN A 46 14.07 3.34 3.40
N GLU A 47 14.86 4.23 4.00
CA GLU A 47 16.20 3.88 4.51
C GLU A 47 16.27 3.77 6.03
N LYS A 48 15.36 4.39 6.78
CA LYS A 48 15.47 4.50 8.24
C LYS A 48 14.32 3.82 9.00
N ARG A 49 13.11 3.75 8.43
CA ARG A 49 11.92 3.23 9.10
C ARG A 49 11.94 1.70 9.19
N PRO A 50 12.04 1.09 10.39
CA PRO A 50 11.94 -0.35 10.54
C PRO A 50 10.49 -0.79 10.40
N CYS A 51 10.22 -1.84 9.63
CA CYS A 51 8.87 -2.34 9.41
C CYS A 51 8.69 -3.75 9.98
N TYR A 52 7.74 -3.89 10.90
CA TYR A 52 7.44 -5.15 11.58
C TYR A 52 7.09 -6.28 10.61
N ALA A 53 6.29 -5.99 9.57
CA ALA A 53 5.82 -6.98 8.61
C ALA A 53 6.96 -7.64 7.81
N ILE A 54 8.14 -7.00 7.76
CA ILE A 54 9.35 -7.50 7.10
C ILE A 54 10.48 -7.81 8.09
N GLY A 55 10.14 -8.05 9.36
CA GLY A 55 11.10 -8.47 10.38
C GLY A 55 11.97 -7.33 10.92
N TYR A 56 11.40 -6.13 11.05
CA TYR A 56 12.09 -4.89 11.45
C TYR A 56 13.19 -4.44 10.48
N ASP A 57 13.17 -4.96 9.26
CA ASP A 57 14.04 -4.49 8.17
C ASP A 57 13.53 -3.14 7.62
N THR A 58 14.40 -2.42 6.90
CA THR A 58 14.00 -1.21 6.17
C THR A 58 13.52 -1.59 4.77
N PRO A 59 12.57 -0.83 4.17
CA PRO A 59 12.04 -1.15 2.85
C PRO A 59 13.14 -1.34 1.79
N ASN A 60 14.14 -0.46 1.77
CA ASN A 60 15.23 -0.56 0.80
C ASN A 60 16.17 -1.74 1.08
N ASN A 61 16.49 -2.03 2.34
CA ASN A 61 17.34 -3.18 2.65
C ASN A 61 16.63 -4.50 2.33
N TYR A 62 15.35 -4.63 2.68
CA TYR A 62 14.53 -5.79 2.31
C TYR A 62 14.50 -6.00 0.80
N ARG A 63 14.29 -4.93 0.02
CA ARG A 63 14.32 -4.98 -1.45
C ARG A 63 15.69 -5.44 -1.98
N LYS A 64 16.79 -4.93 -1.43
CA LYS A 64 18.17 -5.36 -1.80
C LYS A 64 18.36 -6.86 -1.54
N ARG A 65 17.97 -7.35 -0.35
CA ARG A 65 18.08 -8.77 0.04
C ARG A 65 17.22 -9.69 -0.83
N PHE A 66 16.02 -9.22 -1.20
CA PHE A 66 15.15 -9.94 -2.12
C PHE A 66 15.80 -10.16 -3.49
N TYR A 67 16.38 -9.12 -4.09
CA TYR A 67 17.05 -9.26 -5.39
C TYR A 67 18.37 -10.04 -5.33
N LYS A 68 19.03 -10.09 -4.16
CA LYS A 68 20.16 -10.99 -3.91
C LYS A 68 19.77 -12.46 -3.76
N GLY A 69 18.47 -12.77 -3.65
CA GLY A 69 17.97 -14.13 -3.43
C GLY A 69 18.06 -14.60 -1.97
N GLU A 70 18.32 -13.69 -1.03
CA GLU A 70 18.37 -14.02 0.40
C GLU A 70 16.98 -14.23 1.02
N LEU A 71 15.93 -13.76 0.33
CA LEU A 71 14.54 -13.85 0.78
C LEU A 71 13.73 -14.73 -0.17
N PRO A 72 12.81 -15.56 0.37
CA PRO A 72 11.97 -16.41 -0.46
C PRO A 72 11.00 -15.57 -1.31
N ARG A 73 10.85 -15.95 -2.58
CA ARG A 73 9.83 -15.37 -3.46
C ARG A 73 8.48 -16.00 -3.14
N MET A 74 7.62 -15.24 -2.45
CA MET A 74 6.25 -15.64 -2.19
C MET A 74 5.38 -15.39 -3.41
N ASP A 75 4.69 -16.42 -3.89
CA ASP A 75 3.70 -16.29 -4.96
C ASP A 75 2.32 -15.93 -4.41
N THR A 76 2.19 -14.71 -3.88
CA THR A 76 0.95 -14.23 -3.27
C THR A 76 -0.14 -13.93 -4.30
N PHE A 77 0.25 -13.72 -5.55
CA PHE A 77 -0.63 -13.23 -6.62
C PHE A 77 -0.78 -14.18 -7.80
N GLY A 78 0.00 -15.26 -7.92
CA GLY A 78 0.00 -16.12 -9.11
C GLY A 78 -1.32 -16.84 -9.37
N LYS A 79 -2.19 -16.96 -8.36
CA LYS A 79 -3.57 -17.47 -8.51
C LYS A 79 -4.60 -16.39 -8.79
N ARG A 80 -4.22 -15.11 -8.87
CA ARG A 80 -5.16 -14.01 -9.13
C ARG A 80 -5.33 -13.83 -10.63
N GLU A 81 -6.56 -14.06 -11.10
CA GLU A 81 -6.96 -13.69 -12.44
C GLU A 81 -7.44 -12.23 -12.45
N ALA A 82 -6.90 -11.43 -13.36
CA ALA A 82 -7.36 -10.07 -13.59
C ALA A 82 -8.74 -10.13 -14.26
N ASN A 83 -9.78 -9.62 -13.59
CA ASN A 83 -11.11 -9.48 -14.16
C ASN A 83 -11.46 -7.99 -14.26
N ALA A 84 -11.81 -7.53 -15.46
CA ALA A 84 -12.23 -6.16 -15.70
C ALA A 84 -13.53 -5.81 -14.96
N THR A 85 -14.35 -6.81 -14.65
CA THR A 85 -15.58 -6.60 -13.89
C THR A 85 -15.27 -6.69 -12.39
N PRO A 86 -15.61 -5.66 -11.60
CA PRO A 86 -15.40 -5.68 -10.16
C PRO A 86 -16.14 -6.84 -9.48
N LYS A 87 -15.52 -7.45 -8.46
CA LYS A 87 -16.11 -8.59 -7.73
C LYS A 87 -17.52 -8.29 -7.20
N PHE A 88 -17.79 -7.08 -6.72
CA PHE A 88 -19.13 -6.73 -6.22
C PHE A 88 -20.19 -6.73 -7.33
N VAL A 89 -19.82 -6.38 -8.57
CA VAL A 89 -20.72 -6.42 -9.73
C VAL A 89 -20.99 -7.87 -10.12
N THR A 90 -19.96 -8.71 -10.16
CA THR A 90 -20.13 -10.14 -10.46
C THR A 90 -20.98 -10.84 -9.40
N GLU A 91 -20.78 -10.55 -8.12
CA GLU A 91 -21.55 -11.15 -7.03
C GLU A 91 -23.02 -10.71 -7.06
N ARG A 92 -23.30 -9.41 -7.30
CA ARG A 92 -24.68 -8.93 -7.49
C ARG A 92 -25.38 -9.60 -8.67
N LYS A 93 -24.70 -9.78 -9.80
CA LYS A 93 -25.26 -10.49 -10.97
C LYS A 93 -25.59 -11.94 -10.67
N LYS A 94 -24.73 -12.66 -9.93
CA LYS A 94 -25.00 -14.04 -9.49
C LYS A 94 -26.21 -14.13 -8.57
N MET A 95 -26.32 -13.22 -7.60
CA MET A 95 -27.46 -13.17 -6.69
C MET A 95 -28.78 -12.95 -7.45
N ALA A 96 -28.81 -11.97 -8.36
CA ALA A 96 -29.98 -11.70 -9.19
C ALA A 96 -30.33 -12.86 -10.16
N GLY A 97 -29.34 -13.63 -10.61
CA GLY A 97 -29.58 -14.84 -11.43
C GLY A 97 -30.14 -16.02 -10.61
N ASN A 98 -29.68 -16.20 -9.37
CA ASN A 98 -30.19 -17.25 -8.49
C ASN A 98 -31.62 -17.00 -7.99
N GLU A 99 -32.03 -15.73 -7.86
CA GLU A 99 -33.42 -15.38 -7.54
C GLU A 99 -34.38 -15.72 -8.69
N LYS A 100 -33.94 -15.59 -9.95
CA LYS A 100 -34.74 -15.93 -11.14
C LYS A 100 -34.88 -17.42 -11.42
N ASN A 101 -34.01 -18.26 -10.86
CA ASN A 101 -34.04 -19.72 -11.00
C ASN A 101 -34.78 -20.42 -9.83
N LYS A 102 -35.43 -19.66 -8.94
CA LYS A 102 -36.23 -20.18 -7.82
C LYS A 102 -37.75 -20.13 -8.05
N GLU A 103 -38.20 -19.67 -9.22
CA GLU A 103 -39.55 -19.87 -9.76
C GLU A 103 -39.58 -21.10 -10.66
#